data_AF-A0A4Z0YMV2-F1
#
_entry.id   AF-A0A4Z0YMV2-F1
#
_cell.length_a   1.000
_cell.length_b   1.000
_cell.length_c   1.000
_cell.angle_alpha   90.00
_cell.angle_beta   90.00
_cell.angle_gamma   90.00
#
_symmetry.space_group_name_H-M   'P 1'
#
loop_
_entity.id
_entity.type
_entity.pdbx_description
1 polymer ?
#
loop_
_entity_poly.entity_id
_entity_poly.type
_entity_poly.pdbx_seq_one_letter_code
_entity_poly.pdbx_strand_id
1 'polypeptide(L)'
;MPRGHTSRHLQTRGGKPPYLYYSAEAFKNYLETPSQCDNDNEARLQDLKQRWSTGLWHQADQELLNEITTRKEELEESRRAPLRQELESYFDDLNLEPLPPPLPKRSEWLGGITDPKNYPNVEVRPFFAACEGGSLEVVKRWVSEKRGVLLQVGVQDGLACAARGNQVDVVRYLLDEGGASLDGSLIEGACSKHSLPLFELCVQHGYHPNQQIPSNDGNFGVALNHCLDNKEVTLFLLKHGADPDLAHFQDGRRLGWGSRVTPPMDRKCGLALDRAVEYSSLAIIQMLLEYGANPAYARPLHGVVRRRRQHIATTPHSEPPRSVPVDSSIPSGGCGTKKPRLLETLPEVQCIVRARIPTTGGTEMYLHLYTNNVDQKEHLAIVFGSHIRSTSLDAPREGETEMDRMIRGAYTGRLYPGRTRSGMIGSATPADVGASNTSGQGGPPLVRIHSECYTGETAWSARCDCGEQLDEAARLMSLPSEQNGGIIIYLRQEGRGIGLGEKLKAYNLQDLGSDTVEANLLLRHPADARSYGLATAMLLDLGHDEVRLLTNNPDKIRAVEGHNREVRVTERVAMVPLSWKGKGGFRSREVEGYLKTKIEKMGHMLDMGGLH
;
A
#
# COMPACT_ATOMS: atom_id res chain seq x y z
N MET A 1 3.81 -38.14 24.46
CA MET A 1 4.66 -37.62 23.36
C MET A 1 4.24 -36.20 23.03
N PRO A 2 5.18 -35.30 22.73
CA PRO A 2 4.92 -33.86 22.72
C PRO A 2 4.04 -33.46 21.53
N ARG A 3 2.89 -32.82 21.80
CA ARG A 3 2.13 -32.11 20.77
C ARG A 3 2.80 -30.76 20.55
N GLY A 4 3.78 -30.74 19.66
CA GLY A 4 4.57 -29.55 19.37
C GLY A 4 3.75 -28.40 18.78
N HIS A 5 3.81 -27.27 19.49
CA HIS A 5 3.73 -25.89 19.00
C HIS A 5 2.37 -25.29 18.63
N THR A 6 2.06 -24.23 19.39
CA THR A 6 0.90 -23.33 19.35
C THR A 6 1.24 -22.01 18.65
N SER A 7 0.43 -21.58 17.66
CA SER A 7 -0.01 -20.17 17.51
C SER A 7 -1.09 -19.94 16.44
N ARG A 8 -1.98 -18.99 16.79
CA ARG A 8 -2.77 -18.07 15.94
C ARG A 8 -3.28 -16.92 16.80
N HIS A 9 -3.89 -17.12 17.98
CA HIS A 9 -4.26 -18.36 18.71
C HIS A 9 -5.79 -18.50 18.79
N LEU A 10 -6.49 -19.61 18.52
CA LEU A 10 -6.24 -20.81 17.68
C LEU A 10 -7.39 -20.87 16.62
N GLN A 11 -7.25 -21.52 15.43
CA GLN A 11 -8.30 -21.38 14.38
C GLN A 11 -8.40 -22.45 13.24
N THR A 12 -9.64 -22.70 12.81
CA THR A 12 -10.07 -23.12 11.45
C THR A 12 -11.04 -22.10 10.82
N ARG A 13 -11.12 -21.99 9.48
CA ARG A 13 -12.03 -21.05 8.78
C ARG A 13 -13.50 -21.45 8.99
N GLY A 14 -14.36 -20.47 9.28
CA GLY A 14 -15.83 -20.62 9.28
C GLY A 14 -16.50 -20.83 10.65
N GLY A 15 -15.75 -21.13 11.70
CA GLY A 15 -16.27 -21.18 13.07
C GLY A 15 -16.45 -19.79 13.70
N LYS A 16 -17.46 -19.63 14.57
CA LYS A 16 -17.60 -18.46 15.46
C LYS A 16 -16.31 -18.27 16.29
N PRO A 17 -15.96 -17.02 16.71
CA PRO A 17 -14.77 -16.79 17.52
C PRO A 17 -14.83 -17.61 18.82
N PRO A 18 -13.70 -18.15 19.30
CA PRO A 18 -13.71 -19.11 20.40
C PRO A 18 -13.84 -18.39 21.75
N TYR A 19 -15.06 -18.38 22.30
CA TYR A 19 -15.32 -18.21 23.74
C TYR A 19 -14.83 -19.45 24.55
N LEU A 20 -13.65 -19.99 24.20
CA LEU A 20 -13.29 -21.40 24.40
C LEU A 20 -11.81 -21.65 24.75
N TYR A 21 -11.09 -20.61 25.22
CA TYR A 21 -9.69 -20.78 25.63
C TYR A 21 -9.38 -20.22 27.01
N TYR A 22 -9.72 -18.96 27.31
CA TYR A 22 -9.87 -18.58 28.73
C TYR A 22 -11.10 -19.26 29.32
N SER A 23 -11.08 -19.50 30.63
CA SER A 23 -12.21 -20.05 31.37
C SER A 23 -13.46 -19.19 31.18
N ALA A 24 -14.60 -19.85 30.95
CA ALA A 24 -15.88 -19.16 30.87
C ALA A 24 -16.16 -18.34 32.14
N GLU A 25 -15.66 -18.82 33.29
CA GLU A 25 -15.74 -18.16 34.59
C GLU A 25 -14.92 -16.86 34.64
N ALA A 26 -13.65 -16.82 34.20
CA ALA A 26 -12.85 -15.59 34.22
C ALA A 26 -13.45 -14.50 33.33
N PHE A 27 -13.95 -14.87 32.14
CA PHE A 27 -14.60 -13.92 31.24
C PHE A 27 -15.98 -13.47 31.72
N LYS A 28 -16.74 -14.37 32.35
CA LYS A 28 -18.01 -14.05 32.99
C LYS A 28 -17.81 -13.11 34.18
N ASN A 29 -16.87 -13.39 35.09
CA ASN A 29 -16.52 -12.53 36.24
C ASN A 29 -16.03 -11.14 35.82
N TYR A 30 -15.44 -11.04 34.63
CA TYR A 30 -15.01 -9.78 34.05
C TYR A 30 -16.19 -8.96 33.48
N LEU A 31 -17.11 -9.60 32.74
CA LEU A 31 -18.31 -8.96 32.18
C LEU A 31 -19.41 -8.67 33.20
N GLU A 32 -19.63 -9.57 34.16
CA GLU A 32 -20.65 -9.45 35.21
C GLU A 32 -20.10 -8.59 36.35
N THR A 33 -20.56 -7.34 36.43
CA THR A 33 -20.99 -6.61 37.66
C THR A 33 -20.89 -5.09 37.39
N PRO A 34 -22.01 -4.35 37.37
CA PRO A 34 -22.03 -2.92 37.63
C PRO A 34 -21.86 -2.72 39.14
N SER A 35 -20.82 -2.03 39.60
CA SER A 35 -20.65 -1.77 41.02
C SER A 35 -21.52 -0.58 41.44
N GLN A 36 -22.18 -0.66 42.60
CA GLN A 36 -22.99 0.46 43.11
C GLN A 36 -22.13 1.70 43.46
N CYS A 37 -20.81 1.52 43.52
CA CYS A 37 -19.80 2.56 43.72
C CYS A 37 -19.49 3.37 42.44
N ASP A 38 -19.80 2.85 41.24
CA ASP A 38 -19.53 3.57 39.99
C ASP A 38 -20.39 4.81 39.83
N ASN A 39 -21.67 4.75 40.23
CA ASN A 39 -22.63 5.84 40.09
C ASN A 39 -22.25 7.09 40.90
N ASP A 40 -21.85 6.92 42.17
CA ASP A 40 -21.46 8.03 43.05
C ASP A 40 -20.16 8.70 42.57
N ASN A 41 -19.20 7.89 42.10
CA ASN A 41 -17.95 8.39 41.53
C ASN A 41 -18.17 9.07 40.17
N GLU A 42 -19.12 8.60 39.37
CA GLU A 42 -19.48 9.22 38.10
C GLU A 42 -20.20 10.57 38.30
N ALA A 43 -21.10 10.67 39.29
CA ALA A 43 -21.71 11.94 39.69
C ALA A 43 -20.67 12.96 40.17
N ARG A 44 -19.72 12.54 41.02
CA ARG A 44 -18.59 13.39 41.46
C ARG A 44 -17.69 13.81 40.30
N LEU A 45 -17.43 12.93 39.34
CA LEU A 45 -16.63 13.24 38.16
C LEU A 45 -17.35 14.23 37.22
N GLN A 46 -18.69 14.20 37.14
CA GLN A 46 -19.48 15.20 36.41
C GLN A 46 -19.42 16.59 37.07
N ASP A 47 -19.54 16.67 38.40
CA ASP A 47 -19.37 17.92 39.17
C ASP A 47 -17.95 18.49 38.99
N LEU A 48 -16.91 17.68 39.13
CA LEU A 48 -15.52 18.08 38.84
C LEU A 48 -15.35 18.62 37.40
N LYS A 49 -15.94 17.98 36.39
CA LYS A 49 -15.94 18.49 35.00
C LYS A 49 -16.68 19.83 34.85
N GLN A 50 -17.74 20.06 35.62
CA GLN A 50 -18.46 21.33 35.64
C GLN A 50 -17.65 22.44 36.31
N ARG A 51 -16.94 22.15 37.41
CA ARG A 51 -16.04 23.09 38.09
C ARG A 51 -14.82 23.44 37.23
N TRP A 52 -14.21 22.45 36.57
CA TRP A 52 -13.11 22.63 35.63
C TRP A 52 -13.51 23.52 34.43
N SER A 53 -14.67 23.26 33.83
CA SER A 53 -15.16 24.06 32.69
C SER A 53 -15.59 25.49 33.06
N THR A 54 -15.81 25.78 34.34
CA THR A 54 -16.11 27.13 34.85
C THR A 54 -14.89 27.85 35.43
N GLY A 55 -13.70 27.24 35.39
CA GLY A 55 -12.45 27.82 35.90
C GLY A 55 -12.31 27.83 37.42
N LEU A 56 -13.27 27.23 38.15
CA LEU A 56 -13.29 27.13 39.60
C LEU A 56 -12.63 25.82 40.06
N TRP A 57 -11.34 25.66 39.77
CA TRP A 57 -10.58 24.46 40.11
C TRP A 57 -9.52 24.74 41.16
N HIS A 58 -9.62 24.06 42.30
CA HIS A 58 -8.69 24.19 43.41
C HIS A 58 -7.86 22.91 43.60
N GLN A 59 -6.82 23.00 44.44
CA GLN A 59 -5.98 21.85 44.76
C GLN A 59 -6.79 20.68 45.36
N ALA A 60 -7.83 20.97 46.15
CA ALA A 60 -8.74 19.96 46.68
C ALA A 60 -9.57 19.24 45.59
N ASP A 61 -9.95 19.92 44.51
CA ASP A 61 -10.63 19.30 43.36
C ASP A 61 -9.65 18.38 42.59
N GLN A 62 -8.37 18.75 42.53
CA GLN A 62 -7.30 17.93 41.95
C GLN A 62 -7.00 16.68 42.77
N GLU A 63 -6.96 16.80 44.10
CA GLU A 63 -6.77 15.68 45.03
C GLU A 63 -7.96 14.72 44.96
N LEU A 64 -9.19 15.24 44.94
CA LEU A 64 -10.41 14.44 44.77
C LEU A 64 -10.48 13.75 43.40
N LEU A 65 -10.07 14.42 42.32
CA LEU A 65 -9.96 13.79 41.00
C LEU A 65 -8.99 12.61 41.06
N ASN A 66 -7.78 12.84 41.57
CA ASN A 66 -6.75 11.80 41.66
C ASN A 66 -7.25 10.61 42.49
N GLU A 67 -7.92 10.84 43.63
CA GLU A 67 -8.53 9.78 44.44
C GLU A 67 -9.57 8.97 43.64
N ILE A 68 -10.51 9.64 42.96
CA ILE A 68 -11.55 8.98 42.16
C ILE A 68 -10.95 8.20 40.99
N THR A 69 -9.99 8.78 40.26
CA THR A 69 -9.33 8.13 39.14
C THR A 69 -8.51 6.92 39.63
N THR A 70 -7.65 7.07 40.65
CA THR A 70 -6.89 5.95 41.22
C THR A 70 -7.80 4.83 41.69
N ARG A 71 -8.87 5.13 42.43
CA ARG A 71 -9.78 4.12 42.98
C ARG A 71 -10.60 3.41 41.88
N LYS A 72 -11.00 4.11 40.82
CA LYS A 72 -11.61 3.47 39.64
C LYS A 72 -10.60 2.56 38.93
N GLU A 73 -9.37 3.01 38.75
CA GLU A 73 -8.33 2.21 38.11
C GLU A 73 -7.95 0.96 38.90
N GLU A 74 -7.81 1.05 40.22
CA GLU A 74 -7.58 -0.10 41.11
C GLU A 74 -8.72 -1.12 41.02
N LEU A 75 -9.98 -0.66 40.99
CA LEU A 75 -11.16 -1.51 40.86
C LEU A 75 -11.18 -2.22 39.50
N GLU A 76 -10.97 -1.47 38.41
CA GLU A 76 -10.94 -2.05 37.06
C GLU A 76 -9.76 -2.99 36.85
N GLU A 77 -8.59 -2.67 37.40
CA GLU A 77 -7.39 -3.51 37.29
C GLU A 77 -7.54 -4.79 38.11
N SER A 78 -8.12 -4.71 39.32
CA SER A 78 -8.48 -5.89 40.11
C SER A 78 -9.46 -6.81 39.39
N ARG A 79 -10.38 -6.26 38.56
CA ARG A 79 -11.28 -7.03 37.70
C ARG A 79 -10.58 -7.68 36.50
N ARG A 80 -9.53 -7.03 35.97
CA ARG A 80 -8.76 -7.51 34.80
C ARG A 80 -7.69 -8.53 35.18
N ALA A 81 -7.11 -8.42 36.37
CA ALA A 81 -5.94 -9.20 36.80
C ALA A 81 -6.09 -10.74 36.62
N PRO A 82 -7.21 -11.39 36.99
CA PRO A 82 -7.36 -12.84 36.79
C PRO A 82 -7.34 -13.24 35.31
N LEU A 83 -8.01 -12.45 34.46
CA LEU A 83 -8.05 -12.67 33.01
C LEU A 83 -6.70 -12.34 32.35
N ARG A 84 -5.96 -11.34 32.85
CA ARG A 84 -4.59 -11.04 32.39
C ARG A 84 -3.66 -12.19 32.71
N GLN A 85 -3.67 -12.70 33.94
CA GLN A 85 -2.85 -13.82 34.39
C GLN A 85 -3.13 -15.09 33.57
N GLU A 86 -4.39 -15.41 33.29
CA GLU A 86 -4.77 -16.53 32.41
C GLU A 86 -4.30 -16.34 30.96
N LEU A 87 -4.29 -15.10 30.45
CA LEU A 87 -3.82 -14.78 29.10
C LEU A 87 -2.28 -14.73 28.98
N GLU A 88 -1.57 -14.45 30.06
CA GLU A 88 -0.10 -14.42 30.09
C GLU A 88 0.49 -15.82 30.29
N SER A 89 -0.19 -16.71 31.02
CA SER A 89 0.30 -18.09 31.28
C SER A 89 0.42 -18.97 30.02
N TYR A 90 -0.25 -18.63 28.91
CA TYR A 90 -0.04 -19.28 27.61
C TYR A 90 1.40 -19.21 27.08
N PHE A 91 2.21 -18.32 27.64
CA PHE A 91 3.60 -18.10 27.25
C PHE A 91 4.60 -18.67 28.27
N ASP A 92 4.16 -19.28 29.38
CA ASP A 92 5.04 -19.86 30.41
C ASP A 92 5.95 -20.96 29.84
N ASP A 93 5.40 -21.81 28.96
CA ASP A 93 6.12 -22.86 28.20
C ASP A 93 7.28 -22.31 27.32
N LEU A 94 7.34 -21.00 27.09
CA LEU A 94 8.36 -20.36 26.25
C LEU A 94 9.56 -19.85 27.05
N ASN A 95 9.49 -19.84 28.39
CA ASN A 95 10.55 -19.38 29.28
C ASN A 95 11.10 -17.98 28.89
N LEU A 96 10.19 -17.06 28.57
CA LEU A 96 10.50 -15.69 28.17
C LEU A 96 10.64 -14.78 29.39
N GLU A 97 11.49 -13.75 29.30
CA GLU A 97 11.64 -12.76 30.37
C GLU A 97 10.31 -12.06 30.69
N PRO A 98 10.03 -11.70 31.96
CA PRO A 98 8.84 -10.92 32.32
C PRO A 98 8.77 -9.61 31.52
N LEU A 99 7.58 -9.21 31.09
CA LEU A 99 7.43 -7.90 30.47
C LEU A 99 7.67 -6.80 31.52
N PRO A 100 8.36 -5.70 31.15
CA PRO A 100 8.46 -4.54 32.03
C PRO A 100 7.06 -3.95 32.30
N PRO A 101 6.85 -3.30 33.45
CA PRO A 101 5.54 -2.77 33.82
C PRO A 101 5.03 -1.77 32.77
N PRO A 102 3.70 -1.72 32.51
CA PRO A 102 3.11 -0.74 31.61
C PRO A 102 3.51 0.69 31.96
N LEU A 103 3.61 1.55 30.95
CA LEU A 103 3.81 2.97 31.21
C LEU A 103 2.60 3.57 31.94
N PRO A 104 2.80 4.65 32.73
CA PRO A 104 1.74 5.48 33.24
C PRO A 104 0.74 5.88 32.14
N LYS A 105 -0.54 5.83 32.51
CA LYS A 105 -1.63 6.30 31.64
C LYS A 105 -1.55 7.81 31.49
N ARG A 106 -1.96 8.28 30.32
CA ARG A 106 -2.12 9.71 30.05
C ARG A 106 -3.25 10.31 30.89
N SER A 107 -3.07 11.57 31.26
CA SER A 107 -4.06 12.43 31.91
C SER A 107 -5.47 12.26 31.32
N GLU A 108 -6.48 12.21 32.19
CA GLU A 108 -7.87 12.05 31.76
C GLU A 108 -8.32 13.17 30.80
N TRP A 109 -7.81 14.39 31.02
CA TRP A 109 -8.19 15.60 30.30
C TRP A 109 -7.66 15.64 28.88
N LEU A 110 -6.45 15.12 28.64
CA LEU A 110 -5.89 14.95 27.29
C LEU A 110 -6.63 13.90 26.45
N GLY A 111 -7.49 13.07 27.06
CA GLY A 111 -8.17 11.96 26.41
C GLY A 111 -8.92 12.30 25.10
N GLY A 112 -9.37 13.54 24.94
CA GLY A 112 -10.07 14.02 23.74
C GLY A 112 -9.53 15.30 23.10
N ILE A 113 -8.37 15.82 23.52
CA ILE A 113 -7.87 17.14 23.07
C ILE A 113 -6.68 16.96 22.13
N THR A 114 -6.88 17.27 20.85
CA THR A 114 -5.85 17.20 19.79
C THR A 114 -5.11 18.51 19.53
N ASP A 115 -5.73 19.66 19.83
CA ASP A 115 -5.16 21.01 19.67
C ASP A 115 -5.12 21.71 21.03
N PRO A 116 -3.94 22.18 21.50
CA PRO A 116 -3.80 22.98 22.72
C PRO A 116 -4.76 24.18 22.85
N LYS A 117 -5.20 24.77 21.73
CA LYS A 117 -6.17 25.88 21.71
C LYS A 117 -7.56 25.48 22.20
N ASN A 118 -7.89 24.19 22.16
CA ASN A 118 -9.17 23.64 22.61
C ASN A 118 -9.13 23.17 24.08
N TYR A 119 -8.02 23.39 24.80
CA TYR A 119 -7.91 23.00 26.20
C TYR A 119 -8.92 23.77 27.08
N PRO A 120 -9.69 23.12 27.97
CA PRO A 120 -10.78 23.78 28.70
C PRO A 120 -10.36 25.02 29.48
N ASN A 121 -9.27 24.93 30.25
CA ASN A 121 -8.70 26.06 30.96
C ASN A 121 -7.93 26.97 29.97
N VAL A 122 -8.43 28.20 29.77
CA VAL A 122 -7.86 29.17 28.83
C VAL A 122 -6.50 29.71 29.31
N GLU A 123 -6.29 29.83 30.61
CA GLU A 123 -5.08 30.45 31.18
C GLU A 123 -3.81 29.65 30.92
N VAL A 124 -3.92 28.33 30.81
CA VAL A 124 -2.79 27.41 30.54
C VAL A 124 -2.54 27.15 29.05
N ARG A 125 -3.44 27.58 28.15
CA ARG A 125 -3.23 27.44 26.69
C ARG A 125 -1.91 28.03 26.18
N PRO A 126 -1.43 29.21 26.66
CA PRO A 126 -0.14 29.76 26.25
C PRO A 126 1.05 28.90 26.67
N PHE A 127 0.95 28.17 27.79
CA PHE A 127 1.96 27.21 28.22
C PHE A 127 2.02 26.02 27.28
N PHE A 128 0.88 25.39 26.96
CA PHE A 128 0.85 24.26 26.03
C PHE A 128 1.31 24.64 24.61
N ALA A 129 0.95 25.84 24.14
CA ALA A 129 1.46 26.38 22.88
C ALA A 129 2.98 26.63 22.91
N ALA A 130 3.54 27.07 24.05
CA ALA A 130 4.99 27.20 24.23
C ALA A 130 5.68 25.82 24.27
N CYS A 131 5.06 24.81 24.89
CA CYS A 131 5.57 23.43 24.90
C CYS A 131 5.59 22.81 23.51
N GLU A 132 4.48 22.90 22.76
CA GLU A 132 4.39 22.37 21.39
C GLU A 132 5.25 23.17 20.39
N GLY A 133 5.39 24.48 20.59
CA GLY A 133 6.21 25.39 19.79
C GLY A 133 7.70 25.48 20.18
N GLY A 134 8.18 24.70 21.14
CA GLY A 134 9.61 24.60 21.48
C GLY A 134 10.19 25.81 22.22
N SER A 135 9.36 26.67 22.81
CA SER A 135 9.80 27.91 23.45
C SER A 135 10.31 27.68 24.88
N LEU A 136 11.48 27.03 25.00
CA LEU A 136 12.06 26.57 26.27
C LEU A 136 12.09 27.62 27.39
N GLU A 137 12.54 28.84 27.11
CA GLU A 137 12.61 29.90 28.13
C GLU A 137 11.23 30.37 28.61
N VAL A 138 10.19 30.25 27.77
CA VAL A 138 8.81 30.45 28.19
C VAL A 138 8.37 29.30 29.09
N VAL A 139 8.63 28.05 28.72
CA VAL A 139 8.28 26.85 29.51
C VAL A 139 8.93 26.91 30.90
N LYS A 140 10.24 27.17 30.99
CA LYS A 140 10.99 27.33 32.26
C LYS A 140 10.33 28.36 33.18
N ARG A 141 10.06 29.56 32.65
CA ARG A 141 9.42 30.65 33.40
C ARG A 141 8.03 30.26 33.90
N TRP A 142 7.23 29.57 33.10
CA TRP A 142 5.92 29.08 33.54
C TRP A 142 6.04 28.04 34.65
N VAL A 143 6.96 27.07 34.53
CA VAL A 143 7.20 26.04 35.56
C VAL A 143 7.69 26.66 36.88
N SER A 144 8.54 27.69 36.84
CA SER A 144 9.06 28.36 38.04
C SER A 144 8.09 29.36 38.67
N GLU A 145 7.49 30.26 37.90
CA GLU A 145 6.68 31.37 38.41
C GLU A 145 5.20 31.03 38.58
N LYS A 146 4.67 30.04 37.85
CA LYS A 146 3.23 29.74 37.79
C LYS A 146 2.88 28.31 38.23
N ARG A 147 3.73 27.69 39.05
CA ARG A 147 3.52 26.33 39.60
C ARG A 147 2.21 26.15 40.39
N GLY A 148 1.63 27.23 40.92
CA GLY A 148 0.30 27.19 41.56
C GLY A 148 -0.89 27.10 40.58
N VAL A 149 -0.70 27.52 39.32
CA VAL A 149 -1.69 27.38 38.22
C VAL A 149 -1.40 26.10 37.43
N LEU A 150 -0.12 25.78 37.24
CA LEU A 150 0.36 24.50 36.71
C LEU A 150 0.41 23.44 37.81
N LEU A 151 -0.77 22.97 38.22
CA LEU A 151 -0.92 21.70 38.94
C LEU A 151 -0.21 20.57 38.18
N GLN A 152 0.14 19.47 38.85
CA GLN A 152 0.93 18.36 38.25
C GLN A 152 0.40 17.89 36.89
N VAL A 153 -0.93 17.82 36.73
CA VAL A 153 -1.60 17.47 35.46
C VAL A 153 -1.20 18.41 34.32
N GLY A 154 -1.08 19.73 34.57
CA GLY A 154 -0.67 20.70 33.57
C GLY A 154 0.78 20.52 33.10
N VAL A 155 1.69 20.08 33.97
CA VAL A 155 3.09 19.78 33.59
C VAL A 155 3.14 18.51 32.73
N GLN A 156 2.43 17.46 33.13
CA GLN A 156 2.32 16.21 32.37
C GLN A 156 1.65 16.41 31.00
N ASP A 157 0.57 17.20 30.94
CA ASP A 157 -0.08 17.58 29.69
C ASP A 157 0.86 18.41 28.79
N GLY A 158 1.74 19.21 29.39
CA GLY A 158 2.81 19.94 28.72
C GLY A 158 3.84 19.03 28.07
N LEU A 159 4.24 17.95 28.73
CA LEU A 159 5.15 16.93 28.19
C LEU A 159 4.58 16.29 26.91
N ALA A 160 3.29 15.90 26.95
CA ALA A 160 2.61 15.34 25.79
C ALA A 160 2.51 16.33 24.61
N CYS A 161 2.30 17.63 24.89
CA CYS A 161 2.31 18.67 23.86
C CYS A 161 3.70 18.90 23.28
N ALA A 162 4.76 18.89 24.10
CA ALA A 162 6.14 18.98 23.64
C ALA A 162 6.55 17.77 22.78
N ALA A 163 6.13 16.55 23.16
CA ALA A 163 6.30 15.34 22.37
C ALA A 163 5.59 15.44 21.00
N ARG A 164 4.33 15.92 20.98
CA ARG A 164 3.58 16.17 19.73
C ARG A 164 4.23 17.24 18.85
N GLY A 165 4.87 18.24 19.45
CA GLY A 165 5.66 19.26 18.75
C GLY A 165 7.05 18.79 18.29
N ASN A 166 7.50 17.60 18.71
CA ASN A 166 8.87 17.10 18.56
C ASN A 166 9.97 17.97 19.23
N GLN A 167 9.65 18.55 20.39
CA GLN A 167 10.49 19.56 21.05
C GLN A 167 11.42 18.94 22.10
N VAL A 168 12.51 18.32 21.63
CA VAL A 168 13.44 17.52 22.45
C VAL A 168 13.95 18.27 23.68
N ASP A 169 14.36 19.54 23.53
CA ASP A 169 14.88 20.35 24.64
C ASP A 169 13.83 20.64 25.72
N VAL A 170 12.57 20.83 25.30
CA VAL A 170 11.45 21.04 26.22
C VAL A 170 11.09 19.74 26.93
N VAL A 171 11.02 18.61 26.22
CA VAL A 171 10.77 17.29 26.82
C VAL A 171 11.84 16.97 27.86
N ARG A 172 13.12 17.18 27.54
CA ARG A 172 14.25 16.98 28.46
C ARG A 172 14.09 17.82 29.72
N TYR A 173 13.90 19.13 29.59
CA TYR A 173 13.70 20.02 30.74
C TYR A 173 12.50 19.58 31.61
N LEU A 174 11.39 19.16 31.00
CA LEU A 174 10.20 18.72 31.74
C LEU A 174 10.44 17.41 32.53
N LEU A 175 11.27 16.49 32.02
CA LEU A 175 11.65 15.25 32.70
C LEU A 175 12.74 15.47 33.77
N ASP A 176 13.77 16.28 33.49
CA ASP A 176 14.89 16.53 34.40
C ASP A 176 14.51 17.46 35.57
N GLU A 177 13.85 18.58 35.28
CA GLU A 177 13.64 19.68 36.24
C GLU A 177 12.16 20.04 36.43
N GLY A 178 11.32 19.83 35.41
CA GLY A 178 9.90 20.18 35.46
C GLY A 178 9.06 19.30 36.39
N GLY A 179 9.52 18.08 36.66
CA GLY A 179 8.81 17.09 37.48
C GLY A 179 7.71 16.35 36.73
N ALA A 180 7.79 16.25 35.40
CA ALA A 180 7.00 15.31 34.61
C ALA A 180 7.59 13.89 34.71
N SER A 181 6.80 12.87 34.36
CA SER A 181 7.26 11.48 34.29
C SER A 181 7.00 10.88 32.90
N LEU A 182 7.72 9.81 32.56
CA LEU A 182 7.47 9.06 31.33
C LEU A 182 6.03 8.51 31.33
N ASP A 183 5.28 8.76 30.26
CA ASP A 183 3.93 8.23 30.07
C ASP A 183 3.73 7.68 28.65
N GLY A 184 2.57 7.08 28.39
CA GLY A 184 2.21 6.63 27.05
C GLY A 184 2.20 7.75 26.01
N SER A 185 1.79 8.98 26.38
CA SER A 185 1.66 10.12 25.46
C SER A 185 2.99 10.54 24.82
N LEU A 186 4.07 10.56 25.61
CA LEU A 186 5.41 10.87 25.12
C LEU A 186 5.88 9.84 24.07
N ILE A 187 5.63 8.55 24.32
CA ILE A 187 6.01 7.49 23.37
C ILE A 187 5.10 7.47 22.14
N GLU A 188 3.79 7.71 22.29
CA GLU A 188 2.86 7.92 21.16
C GLU A 188 3.36 9.08 20.27
N GLY A 189 3.81 10.19 20.87
CA GLY A 189 4.41 11.33 20.18
C GLY A 189 5.72 11.00 19.47
N ALA A 190 6.65 10.33 20.15
CA ALA A 190 7.93 9.90 19.58
C ALA A 190 7.75 8.94 18.40
N CYS A 191 6.81 7.99 18.51
CA CYS A 191 6.37 7.12 17.41
C CYS A 191 5.83 7.98 16.24
N SER A 192 4.82 8.81 16.49
CA SER A 192 4.14 9.59 15.44
C SER A 192 5.06 10.57 14.68
N LYS A 193 6.20 10.95 15.27
CA LYS A 193 7.21 11.83 14.65
C LYS A 193 8.44 11.10 14.14
N HIS A 194 8.55 9.79 14.40
CA HIS A 194 9.74 8.98 14.16
C HIS A 194 11.01 9.65 14.70
N SER A 195 10.93 10.19 15.91
CA SER A 195 11.96 11.04 16.50
C SER A 195 12.97 10.23 17.31
N LEU A 196 14.09 9.89 16.68
CA LEU A 196 15.20 9.19 17.34
C LEU A 196 15.68 9.93 18.61
N PRO A 197 15.88 11.27 18.65
CA PRO A 197 16.31 11.96 19.87
C PRO A 197 15.30 11.87 21.02
N LEU A 198 13.99 11.81 20.74
CA LEU A 198 12.99 11.56 21.79
C LEU A 198 13.09 10.14 22.33
N PHE A 199 13.33 9.14 21.47
CA PHE A 199 13.55 7.75 21.92
C PHE A 199 14.84 7.58 22.73
N GLU A 200 15.94 8.23 22.33
CA GLU A 200 17.20 8.27 23.09
C GLU A 200 16.97 8.84 24.49
N LEU A 201 16.28 9.98 24.59
CA LEU A 201 15.92 10.61 25.86
C LEU A 201 15.01 9.70 26.70
N CYS A 202 13.97 9.10 26.11
CA CYS A 202 13.08 8.18 26.83
C CYS A 202 13.86 7.01 27.44
N VAL A 203 14.78 6.39 26.70
CA VAL A 203 15.63 5.28 27.18
C VAL A 203 16.56 5.75 28.31
N GLN A 204 17.12 6.96 28.23
CA GLN A 204 17.92 7.55 29.32
C GLN A 204 17.11 7.71 30.62
N HIS A 205 15.82 8.02 30.52
CA HIS A 205 14.89 8.09 31.66
C HIS A 205 14.25 6.74 32.05
N GLY A 206 14.73 5.61 31.49
CA GLY A 206 14.33 4.26 31.89
C GLY A 206 13.20 3.63 31.06
N TYR A 207 12.83 4.19 29.91
CA TYR A 207 11.92 3.54 28.96
C TYR A 207 12.55 2.25 28.40
N HIS A 208 11.82 1.14 28.46
CA HIS A 208 12.19 -0.11 27.80
C HIS A 208 11.28 -0.37 26.59
N PRO A 209 11.79 -0.73 25.39
CA PRO A 209 10.97 -0.87 24.18
C PRO A 209 9.80 -1.87 24.27
N ASN A 210 9.92 -2.90 25.12
CA ASN A 210 8.86 -3.87 25.41
C ASN A 210 7.83 -3.39 26.45
N GLN A 211 7.94 -2.16 26.95
CA GLN A 211 6.89 -1.57 27.81
C GLN A 211 5.61 -1.37 27.03
N GLN A 212 4.54 -1.80 27.68
CA GLN A 212 3.19 -1.72 27.17
C GLN A 212 2.69 -0.26 27.29
N ILE A 213 2.24 0.31 26.18
CA ILE A 213 1.84 1.71 26.03
C ILE A 213 0.31 1.79 26.13
N PRO A 214 -0.28 2.44 27.15
CA PRO A 214 -1.71 2.61 27.26
C PRO A 214 -2.22 3.63 26.24
N SER A 215 -3.29 3.30 25.50
CA SER A 215 -3.90 4.19 24.50
C SER A 215 -5.42 4.26 24.64
N ASN A 216 -6.03 5.30 24.05
CA ASN A 216 -7.48 5.54 24.09
C ASN A 216 -8.34 4.32 23.71
N ASP A 217 -7.86 3.50 22.78
CA ASP A 217 -8.54 2.32 22.27
C ASP A 217 -7.97 1.00 22.80
N GLY A 218 -6.94 1.06 23.64
CA GLY A 218 -6.20 -0.10 24.15
C GLY A 218 -5.35 -0.83 23.10
N ASN A 219 -5.15 -0.26 21.90
CA ASN A 219 -4.57 -0.99 20.76
C ASN A 219 -3.18 -0.50 20.35
N PHE A 220 -2.46 0.24 21.19
CA PHE A 220 -1.09 0.64 20.85
C PHE A 220 -0.10 -0.52 21.02
N GLY A 221 -0.02 -1.12 22.21
CA GLY A 221 0.89 -2.23 22.49
C GLY A 221 2.32 -1.73 22.76
N VAL A 222 3.24 -1.87 21.80
CA VAL A 222 4.67 -1.46 21.95
C VAL A 222 5.12 -0.58 20.77
N ALA A 223 6.10 0.29 21.01
CA ALA A 223 6.57 1.30 20.05
C ALA A 223 7.08 0.71 18.73
N LEU A 224 7.75 -0.45 18.78
CA LEU A 224 8.34 -1.10 17.60
C LEU A 224 7.31 -1.30 16.48
N ASN A 225 6.08 -1.71 16.81
CA ASN A 225 5.02 -1.98 15.84
C ASN A 225 4.56 -0.73 15.06
N HIS A 226 4.90 0.48 15.51
CA HIS A 226 4.47 1.75 14.90
C HIS A 226 5.61 2.53 14.24
N CYS A 227 6.87 2.14 14.44
CA CYS A 227 8.04 2.85 13.89
C CYS A 227 8.64 2.19 12.63
N LEU A 228 7.97 1.18 12.08
CA LEU A 228 8.50 0.26 11.07
C LEU A 228 8.73 0.88 9.69
N ASP A 229 8.29 2.10 9.43
CA ASP A 229 8.59 2.85 8.21
C ASP A 229 9.94 3.60 8.29
N ASN A 230 10.41 3.89 9.51
CA ASN A 230 11.71 4.52 9.78
C ASN A 230 12.77 3.49 10.21
N LYS A 231 13.80 3.32 9.36
CA LYS A 231 14.90 2.36 9.60
C LYS A 231 15.72 2.69 10.84
N GLU A 232 16.00 3.96 11.10
CA GLU A 232 16.89 4.39 12.19
C GLU A 232 16.23 4.16 13.55
N VAL A 233 14.97 4.58 13.69
CA VAL A 233 14.17 4.33 14.91
C VAL A 233 13.92 2.84 15.11
N THR A 234 13.58 2.10 14.05
CA THR A 234 13.41 0.63 14.15
C THR A 234 14.68 -0.04 14.65
N LEU A 235 15.84 0.29 14.06
CA LEU A 235 17.13 -0.26 14.48
C LEU A 235 17.51 0.15 15.90
N PHE A 236 17.20 1.38 16.30
CA PHE A 236 17.41 1.85 17.67
C PHE A 236 16.60 1.01 18.67
N LEU A 237 15.30 0.83 18.43
CA LEU A 237 14.44 0.04 19.32
C LEU A 237 14.90 -1.42 19.42
N LEU A 238 15.22 -2.05 18.29
CA LEU A 238 15.74 -3.43 18.25
C LEU A 238 17.08 -3.57 19.01
N LYS A 239 18.00 -2.59 18.88
CA LYS A 239 19.26 -2.56 19.65
C LYS A 239 19.06 -2.41 21.16
N HIS A 240 17.95 -1.82 21.59
CA HIS A 240 17.59 -1.66 23.01
C HIS A 240 16.62 -2.75 23.50
N GLY A 241 16.59 -3.91 22.84
CA GLY A 241 15.86 -5.10 23.32
C GLY A 241 14.38 -5.17 22.92
N ALA A 242 13.95 -4.43 21.89
CA ALA A 242 12.60 -4.60 21.35
C ALA A 242 12.39 -6.01 20.77
N ASP A 243 11.38 -6.71 21.29
CA ASP A 243 10.94 -8.02 20.79
C ASP A 243 10.08 -7.82 19.53
N PRO A 244 10.50 -8.32 18.36
CA PRO A 244 9.75 -8.16 17.12
C PRO A 244 8.51 -9.05 16.99
N ASP A 245 8.35 -10.07 17.84
CA ASP A 245 7.16 -10.93 17.86
C ASP A 245 6.12 -10.50 18.91
N LEU A 246 6.47 -9.52 19.74
CA LEU A 246 5.61 -8.90 20.75
C LEU A 246 4.65 -7.87 20.15
N ALA A 247 3.34 -8.09 20.30
CA ALA A 247 2.31 -7.10 20.00
C ALA A 247 1.07 -7.31 20.89
N HIS A 248 0.10 -6.39 20.82
CA HIS A 248 -1.19 -6.61 21.46
C HIS A 248 -1.99 -7.67 20.67
N PHE A 249 -2.85 -8.46 21.34
CA PHE A 249 -3.67 -9.48 20.68
C PHE A 249 -4.53 -8.90 19.54
N GLN A 250 -4.39 -9.40 18.31
CA GLN A 250 -5.10 -8.86 17.14
C GLN A 250 -6.59 -9.23 17.03
N ASP A 251 -7.12 -10.05 17.93
CA ASP A 251 -8.49 -10.56 17.87
C ASP A 251 -9.43 -9.94 18.92
N GLY A 252 -10.63 -10.52 19.05
CA GLY A 252 -11.68 -10.06 19.95
C GLY A 252 -11.39 -10.26 21.45
N ARG A 253 -10.25 -10.84 21.86
CA ARG A 253 -9.90 -11.00 23.29
C ARG A 253 -9.76 -9.67 24.05
N ARG A 254 -9.65 -8.55 23.33
CA ARG A 254 -9.66 -7.17 23.87
C ARG A 254 -11.06 -6.56 24.06
N LEU A 255 -12.13 -7.21 23.59
CA LEU A 255 -13.48 -6.66 23.71
C LEU A 255 -13.85 -6.42 25.19
N GLY A 256 -14.30 -5.19 25.48
CA GLY A 256 -14.66 -4.74 26.82
C GLY A 256 -13.51 -4.19 27.69
N TRP A 257 -12.24 -4.24 27.25
CA TRP A 257 -11.12 -3.92 28.16
C TRP A 257 -11.18 -2.48 28.68
N GLY A 258 -11.75 -1.55 27.92
CA GLY A 258 -11.94 -0.16 28.32
C GLY A 258 -11.05 0.82 27.53
N SER A 259 -11.10 2.10 27.90
CA SER A 259 -10.31 3.15 27.26
C SER A 259 -9.11 3.54 28.13
N ARG A 260 -7.94 3.78 27.52
CA ARG A 260 -6.67 4.12 28.22
C ARG A 260 -6.15 2.97 29.10
N VAL A 261 -6.42 1.75 28.68
CA VAL A 261 -6.05 0.51 29.38
C VAL A 261 -4.97 -0.22 28.61
N THR A 262 -4.26 -1.09 29.32
CA THR A 262 -3.21 -1.92 28.75
C THR A 262 -3.71 -3.36 28.66
N PRO A 263 -4.00 -3.90 27.46
CA PRO A 263 -4.36 -5.30 27.31
C PRO A 263 -3.12 -6.19 27.46
N PRO A 264 -3.30 -7.49 27.77
CA PRO A 264 -2.23 -8.47 27.71
C PRO A 264 -1.66 -8.56 26.30
N MET A 265 -0.38 -8.91 26.25
CA MET A 265 0.40 -8.94 25.03
C MET A 265 0.54 -10.35 24.48
N ASP A 266 0.47 -10.46 23.16
CA ASP A 266 0.77 -11.67 22.40
C ASP A 266 2.27 -11.73 22.10
N ARG A 267 2.96 -12.73 22.65
CA ARG A 267 4.40 -12.95 22.44
C ARG A 267 4.73 -13.86 21.25
N LYS A 268 3.74 -14.15 20.39
CA LYS A 268 3.90 -14.90 19.13
C LYS A 268 3.06 -14.29 18.01
N CYS A 269 3.00 -12.96 17.95
CA CYS A 269 2.05 -12.26 17.10
C CYS A 269 2.51 -12.12 15.65
N GLY A 270 3.82 -12.00 15.40
CA GLY A 270 4.39 -11.75 14.07
C GLY A 270 3.98 -10.41 13.44
N LEU A 271 3.29 -9.54 14.17
CA LEU A 271 2.66 -8.31 13.66
C LEU A 271 3.69 -7.33 13.07
N ALA A 272 4.87 -7.21 13.69
CA ALA A 272 5.89 -6.30 13.19
C ALA A 272 6.40 -6.75 11.81
N LEU A 273 6.60 -8.05 11.62
CA LEU A 273 7.01 -8.62 10.34
C LEU A 273 5.90 -8.49 9.28
N ASP A 274 4.63 -8.71 9.65
CA ASP A 274 3.49 -8.48 8.75
C ASP A 274 3.34 -7.01 8.34
N ARG A 275 3.43 -6.07 9.28
CA ARG A 275 3.40 -4.62 9.00
C ARG A 275 4.61 -4.19 8.15
N ALA A 276 5.80 -4.73 8.42
CA ALA A 276 6.99 -4.44 7.63
C ALA A 276 6.85 -4.91 6.18
N VAL A 277 6.23 -6.07 5.97
CA VAL A 277 5.94 -6.63 4.65
C VAL A 277 4.79 -5.89 3.96
N GLU A 278 3.81 -5.36 4.69
CA GLU A 278 2.71 -4.58 4.11
C GLU A 278 3.14 -3.14 3.76
N TYR A 279 3.92 -2.45 4.61
CA TYR A 279 4.18 -1.00 4.50
C TYR A 279 5.65 -0.56 4.39
N SER A 280 6.64 -1.38 4.77
CA SER A 280 8.04 -0.96 4.97
C SER A 280 9.03 -1.39 3.87
N SER A 281 10.31 -1.02 4.05
CA SER A 281 11.42 -1.42 3.17
C SER A 281 11.92 -2.85 3.45
N LEU A 282 12.52 -3.49 2.43
CA LEU A 282 13.16 -4.81 2.58
C LEU A 282 14.26 -4.83 3.64
N ALA A 283 14.98 -3.72 3.82
CA ALA A 283 15.98 -3.58 4.86
C ALA A 283 15.39 -3.71 6.28
N ILE A 284 14.14 -3.26 6.49
CA ILE A 284 13.47 -3.38 7.79
C ILE A 284 12.98 -4.82 8.02
N ILE A 285 12.48 -5.49 6.98
CA ILE A 285 12.16 -6.92 7.04
C ILE A 285 13.41 -7.73 7.41
N GLN A 286 14.55 -7.46 6.78
CA GLN A 286 15.82 -8.12 7.08
C GLN A 286 16.28 -7.84 8.52
N MET A 287 16.24 -6.58 8.99
CA MET A 287 16.59 -6.25 10.38
C MET A 287 15.70 -6.98 11.40
N LEU A 288 14.38 -7.07 11.18
CA LEU A 288 13.50 -7.81 12.09
C LEU A 288 13.91 -9.29 12.19
N LEU A 289 14.25 -9.93 11.06
CA LEU A 289 14.72 -11.32 11.04
C LEU A 289 16.09 -11.50 11.70
N GLU A 290 17.03 -10.57 11.49
CA GLU A 290 18.35 -10.56 12.14
C GLU A 290 18.25 -10.40 13.66
N TYR A 291 17.25 -9.63 14.14
CA TYR A 291 16.95 -9.43 15.56
C TYR A 291 15.91 -10.44 16.11
N GLY A 292 15.71 -11.57 15.43
CA GLY A 292 15.03 -12.75 16.00
C GLY A 292 13.54 -12.92 15.68
N ALA A 293 12.94 -12.09 14.82
CA ALA A 293 11.54 -12.24 14.41
C ALA A 293 11.28 -13.61 13.77
N ASN A 294 10.31 -14.35 14.29
CA ASN A 294 10.02 -15.70 13.80
C ASN A 294 9.07 -15.66 12.59
N PRO A 295 9.53 -16.08 11.38
CA PRO A 295 8.69 -16.07 10.18
C PRO A 295 7.42 -16.93 10.30
N ALA A 296 7.42 -17.93 11.20
CA ALA A 296 6.28 -18.81 11.40
C ALA A 296 5.08 -18.15 12.09
N TYR A 297 5.27 -16.99 12.73
CA TYR A 297 4.18 -16.24 13.37
C TYR A 297 3.50 -15.26 12.40
N ALA A 298 4.18 -14.85 11.34
CA ALA A 298 3.70 -13.87 10.36
C ALA A 298 3.01 -14.51 9.13
N ARG A 299 2.32 -13.68 8.34
CA ARG A 299 1.72 -14.02 7.03
C ARG A 299 2.24 -13.09 5.92
N PRO A 300 3.56 -13.04 5.67
CA PRO A 300 4.17 -12.08 4.74
C PRO A 300 3.51 -12.05 3.35
N LEU A 301 3.13 -13.21 2.79
CA LEU A 301 2.44 -13.29 1.50
C LEU A 301 1.10 -12.53 1.45
N HIS A 302 0.36 -12.46 2.56
CA HIS A 302 -0.88 -11.67 2.61
C HIS A 302 -0.58 -10.16 2.66
N GLY A 303 0.48 -9.75 3.38
CA GLY A 303 1.00 -8.39 3.38
C GLY A 303 1.44 -7.94 1.98
N VAL A 304 2.18 -8.77 1.24
CA VAL A 304 2.57 -8.49 -0.16
C VAL A 304 1.36 -8.31 -1.07
N VAL A 305 0.37 -9.22 -0.98
CA VAL A 305 -0.87 -9.12 -1.77
C VAL A 305 -1.68 -7.86 -1.40
N ARG A 306 -1.66 -7.45 -0.13
CA ARG A 306 -2.38 -6.25 0.35
C ARG A 306 -1.66 -4.95 -0.03
N ARG A 307 -0.34 -4.88 0.09
CA ARG A 307 0.52 -3.81 -0.47
C ARG A 307 0.21 -3.60 -1.95
N ARG A 308 0.20 -4.67 -2.75
CA ARG A 308 -0.12 -4.59 -4.19
C ARG A 308 -1.53 -4.04 -4.44
N ARG A 309 -2.53 -4.47 -3.65
CA ARG A 309 -3.91 -3.94 -3.74
C ARG A 309 -4.01 -2.45 -3.34
N GLN A 310 -3.26 -2.01 -2.33
CA GLN A 310 -3.25 -0.61 -1.92
C GLN A 310 -2.55 0.28 -2.95
N HIS A 311 -1.39 -0.10 -3.49
CA HIS A 311 -0.77 0.64 -4.60
C HIS A 311 -1.67 0.77 -5.84
N ILE A 312 -2.55 -0.20 -6.09
CA ILE A 312 -3.57 -0.14 -7.15
C ILE A 312 -4.74 0.81 -6.77
N ALA A 313 -4.97 1.09 -5.48
CA ALA A 313 -6.16 1.79 -4.97
C ALA A 313 -5.91 3.22 -4.41
N THR A 314 -4.70 3.57 -3.96
CA THR A 314 -4.46 4.79 -3.15
C THR A 314 -3.72 5.93 -3.85
N THR A 315 -3.60 5.93 -5.18
CA THR A 315 -3.10 7.10 -5.95
C THR A 315 -3.91 7.40 -7.21
N PRO A 316 -5.08 8.06 -7.08
CA PRO A 316 -5.67 8.83 -8.16
C PRO A 316 -4.92 10.17 -8.29
N HIS A 317 -3.66 10.15 -8.72
CA HIS A 317 -3.06 11.36 -9.27
C HIS A 317 -3.81 11.71 -10.55
N SER A 318 -4.51 12.84 -10.53
CA SER A 318 -5.45 13.31 -11.56
C SER A 318 -4.78 13.98 -12.75
N GLU A 319 -3.45 14.07 -12.79
CA GLU A 319 -2.73 14.69 -13.90
C GLU A 319 -2.71 13.75 -15.12
N PRO A 320 -3.21 14.20 -16.29
CA PRO A 320 -3.08 13.45 -17.53
C PRO A 320 -1.60 13.32 -17.92
N PRO A 321 -1.18 12.20 -18.53
CA PRO A 321 0.21 11.99 -18.90
C PRO A 321 0.64 12.99 -19.99
N ARG A 322 1.86 13.53 -19.88
CA ARG A 322 2.43 14.42 -20.92
C ARG A 322 2.46 13.71 -22.27
N SER A 323 1.69 14.22 -23.22
CA SER A 323 1.73 13.81 -24.63
C SER A 323 2.49 14.84 -25.49
N VAL A 324 2.98 14.38 -26.63
CA VAL A 324 3.64 15.20 -27.64
C VAL A 324 3.04 14.80 -28.99
N PRO A 325 2.53 15.75 -29.82
CA PRO A 325 2.08 15.45 -31.18
C PRO A 325 3.19 14.78 -32.00
N VAL A 326 2.81 13.83 -32.84
CA VAL A 326 3.74 13.10 -33.72
C VAL A 326 3.45 13.46 -35.17
N ASP A 327 4.51 13.74 -35.93
CA ASP A 327 4.47 13.82 -37.38
C ASP A 327 5.57 12.93 -37.96
N SER A 328 5.20 11.71 -38.32
CA SER A 328 6.11 10.73 -38.91
C SER A 328 6.54 11.07 -40.34
N SER A 329 5.98 12.11 -40.98
CA SER A 329 6.45 12.60 -42.30
C SER A 329 7.76 13.38 -42.19
N ILE A 330 8.04 14.00 -41.04
CA ILE A 330 9.23 14.83 -40.81
C ILE A 330 10.26 14.03 -39.97
N PRO A 331 11.56 13.99 -40.35
CA PRO A 331 12.58 13.28 -39.57
C PRO A 331 12.72 13.72 -38.11
N SER A 332 12.37 14.98 -37.79
CA SER A 332 12.36 15.56 -36.44
C SER A 332 10.98 15.50 -35.73
N GLY A 333 9.94 14.98 -36.36
CA GLY A 333 8.55 14.97 -35.83
C GLY A 333 8.29 13.88 -34.76
N GLY A 334 9.26 13.61 -33.89
CA GLY A 334 9.13 12.68 -32.76
C GLY A 334 9.47 11.21 -33.03
N CYS A 335 9.78 10.84 -34.29
CA CYS A 335 10.24 9.50 -34.67
C CYS A 335 11.77 9.35 -34.55
N GLY A 336 12.24 8.12 -34.30
CA GLY A 336 13.66 7.84 -34.10
C GLY A 336 14.50 7.92 -35.38
N THR A 337 15.82 7.94 -35.26
CA THR A 337 16.72 7.95 -36.43
C THR A 337 16.90 6.56 -37.05
N LYS A 338 16.61 5.48 -36.33
CA LYS A 338 16.68 4.11 -36.87
C LYS A 338 15.42 3.79 -37.69
N LYS A 339 15.60 2.99 -38.73
CA LYS A 339 14.48 2.40 -39.49
C LYS A 339 14.19 1.01 -38.93
N PRO A 340 13.02 0.74 -38.33
CA PRO A 340 12.66 -0.59 -37.88
C PRO A 340 12.47 -1.52 -39.08
N ARG A 341 12.59 -2.84 -38.86
CA ARG A 341 12.23 -3.84 -39.88
C ARG A 341 10.71 -3.91 -39.97
N LEU A 342 10.16 -3.38 -41.05
CA LEU A 342 8.74 -3.44 -41.37
C LEU A 342 8.45 -4.69 -42.22
N LEU A 343 7.22 -5.20 -42.15
CA LEU A 343 6.72 -6.21 -43.08
C LEU A 343 6.07 -5.49 -44.26
N GLU A 344 6.28 -5.98 -45.48
CA GLU A 344 5.68 -5.40 -46.70
C GLU A 344 4.16 -5.65 -46.77
N THR A 345 3.73 -6.80 -46.25
CA THR A 345 2.32 -7.16 -46.05
C THR A 345 2.04 -7.36 -44.56
N LEU A 346 0.88 -6.90 -44.09
CA LEU A 346 0.47 -7.12 -42.71
C LEU A 346 0.03 -8.60 -42.50
N PRO A 347 0.28 -9.17 -41.30
CA PRO A 347 -0.23 -10.48 -40.92
C PRO A 347 -1.76 -10.52 -40.93
N GLU A 348 -2.33 -11.66 -41.29
CA GLU A 348 -3.75 -11.90 -41.06
C GLU A 348 -3.95 -12.27 -39.58
N VAL A 349 -4.94 -11.65 -38.94
CA VAL A 349 -5.28 -11.88 -37.53
C VAL A 349 -6.77 -12.10 -37.38
N GLN A 350 -7.17 -12.95 -36.43
CA GLN A 350 -8.57 -13.23 -36.14
C GLN A 350 -8.81 -13.26 -34.63
N CYS A 351 -9.75 -12.46 -34.14
CA CYS A 351 -10.18 -12.52 -32.75
C CYS A 351 -11.09 -13.75 -32.54
N ILE A 352 -10.58 -14.76 -31.82
CA ILE A 352 -11.32 -16.00 -31.54
C ILE A 352 -12.38 -15.77 -30.47
N VAL A 353 -12.01 -15.14 -29.35
CA VAL A 353 -12.86 -15.02 -28.16
C VAL A 353 -12.65 -13.69 -27.42
N ARG A 354 -13.73 -13.15 -26.86
CA ARG A 354 -13.74 -12.00 -25.94
C ARG A 354 -14.34 -12.37 -24.58
N ALA A 355 -13.69 -11.98 -23.49
CA ALA A 355 -14.21 -12.12 -22.13
C ALA A 355 -14.15 -10.79 -21.35
N ARG A 356 -15.19 -10.49 -20.56
CA ARG A 356 -15.17 -9.36 -19.61
C ARG A 356 -14.44 -9.77 -18.34
N ILE A 357 -13.42 -9.00 -17.95
CA ILE A 357 -12.70 -9.19 -16.69
C ILE A 357 -13.15 -8.14 -15.67
N PRO A 358 -13.71 -8.53 -14.52
CA PRO A 358 -14.07 -7.58 -13.47
C PRO A 358 -12.81 -7.00 -12.82
N THR A 359 -12.66 -5.67 -12.87
CA THR A 359 -11.60 -4.94 -12.16
C THR A 359 -12.08 -4.46 -10.79
N THR A 360 -11.15 -4.23 -9.86
CA THR A 360 -11.47 -3.69 -8.52
C THR A 360 -11.82 -2.20 -8.54
N GLY A 361 -11.41 -1.46 -9.58
CA GLY A 361 -11.70 -0.03 -9.76
C GLY A 361 -13.04 0.27 -10.45
N GLY A 362 -13.82 -0.75 -10.81
CA GLY A 362 -15.10 -0.59 -11.52
C GLY A 362 -14.98 -0.43 -13.04
N THR A 363 -13.80 -0.08 -13.56
CA THR A 363 -13.49 0.05 -15.00
C THR A 363 -13.84 -1.24 -15.76
N GLU A 364 -14.56 -1.11 -16.88
CA GLU A 364 -14.87 -2.25 -17.74
C GLU A 364 -13.66 -2.63 -18.60
N MET A 365 -13.06 -3.79 -18.28
CA MET A 365 -11.94 -4.36 -19.01
C MET A 365 -12.39 -5.63 -19.75
N TYR A 366 -11.92 -5.79 -20.98
CA TYR A 366 -12.19 -6.93 -21.85
C TYR A 366 -10.89 -7.51 -22.40
N LEU A 367 -10.79 -8.83 -22.40
CA LEU A 367 -9.70 -9.56 -23.05
C LEU A 367 -10.18 -10.10 -24.39
N HIS A 368 -9.45 -9.82 -25.45
CA HIS A 368 -9.66 -10.33 -26.80
C HIS A 368 -8.47 -11.22 -27.19
N LEU A 369 -8.72 -12.50 -27.47
CA LEU A 369 -7.71 -13.48 -27.84
C LEU A 369 -7.65 -13.61 -29.37
N TYR A 370 -6.45 -13.49 -29.92
CA TYR A 370 -6.17 -13.48 -31.35
C TYR A 370 -5.32 -14.67 -31.78
N THR A 371 -5.64 -15.28 -32.91
CA THR A 371 -4.71 -16.09 -33.71
C THR A 371 -4.21 -15.31 -34.92
N ASN A 372 -3.15 -15.82 -35.55
CA ASN A 372 -2.50 -15.18 -36.69
C ASN A 372 -1.90 -16.21 -37.66
N ASN A 373 -1.48 -15.76 -38.85
CA ASN A 373 -0.87 -16.61 -39.89
C ASN A 373 0.68 -16.60 -39.92
N VAL A 374 1.35 -15.90 -38.98
CA VAL A 374 2.81 -15.75 -38.94
C VAL A 374 3.48 -16.64 -37.90
N ASP A 375 2.84 -16.88 -36.74
CA ASP A 375 3.28 -17.84 -35.75
C ASP A 375 2.12 -18.67 -35.16
N GLN A 376 2.47 -19.71 -34.41
CA GLN A 376 1.50 -20.61 -33.77
C GLN A 376 1.05 -20.11 -32.38
N LYS A 377 1.22 -18.82 -32.06
CA LYS A 377 0.90 -18.28 -30.74
C LYS A 377 -0.40 -17.48 -30.77
N GLU A 378 -1.14 -17.62 -29.67
CA GLU A 378 -2.24 -16.73 -29.37
C GLU A 378 -1.69 -15.39 -28.86
N HIS A 379 -2.26 -14.27 -29.30
CA HIS A 379 -1.94 -12.93 -28.81
C HIS A 379 -3.16 -12.31 -28.14
N LEU A 380 -2.97 -11.27 -27.34
CA LEU A 380 -4.02 -10.74 -26.49
C LEU A 380 -4.14 -9.22 -26.67
N ALA A 381 -5.36 -8.70 -26.81
CA ALA A 381 -5.65 -7.29 -26.63
C ALA A 381 -6.45 -7.10 -25.33
N ILE A 382 -5.88 -6.33 -24.39
CA ILE A 382 -6.54 -5.88 -23.16
C ILE A 382 -7.19 -4.54 -23.47
N VAL A 383 -8.51 -4.49 -23.47
CA VAL A 383 -9.32 -3.35 -23.93
C VAL A 383 -10.06 -2.74 -22.74
N PHE A 384 -9.92 -1.43 -22.57
CA PHE A 384 -10.55 -0.63 -21.53
C PHE A 384 -11.66 0.21 -22.18
N GLY A 385 -12.91 -0.04 -21.78
CA GLY A 385 -14.11 0.47 -22.43
C GLY A 385 -14.89 -0.63 -23.17
N SER A 386 -16.21 -0.47 -23.26
CA SER A 386 -17.12 -1.45 -23.89
C SER A 386 -17.39 -1.17 -25.37
N HIS A 387 -17.09 0.05 -25.83
CA HIS A 387 -17.29 0.56 -27.19
C HIS A 387 -16.25 0.07 -28.21
N ILE A 388 -15.02 -0.22 -27.78
CA ILE A 388 -13.97 -0.80 -28.62
C ILE A 388 -14.29 -2.29 -28.85
N ARG A 389 -14.34 -2.70 -30.13
CA ARG A 389 -14.77 -4.04 -30.55
C ARG A 389 -13.98 -4.52 -31.76
N SER A 390 -13.83 -5.84 -31.88
CA SER A 390 -13.15 -6.49 -33.00
C SER A 390 -14.12 -6.80 -34.15
N THR A 391 -13.75 -6.44 -35.38
CA THR A 391 -14.50 -6.76 -36.61
C THR A 391 -14.55 -8.27 -36.85
N SER A 392 -13.44 -8.98 -36.76
CA SER A 392 -13.40 -10.45 -36.92
C SER A 392 -14.06 -11.23 -35.77
N LEU A 393 -14.21 -10.62 -34.59
CA LEU A 393 -15.07 -11.12 -33.55
C LEU A 393 -16.55 -10.93 -33.92
N ASP A 394 -16.98 -9.73 -34.29
CA ASP A 394 -18.41 -9.48 -34.49
C ASP A 394 -18.98 -10.07 -35.78
N ALA A 395 -18.13 -10.40 -36.76
CA ALA A 395 -18.50 -11.12 -37.97
C ALA A 395 -19.30 -12.43 -37.66
N PRO A 396 -20.33 -12.76 -38.44
CA PRO A 396 -21.00 -14.05 -38.38
C PRO A 396 -20.10 -15.17 -38.92
N ARG A 397 -20.15 -16.35 -38.28
CA ARG A 397 -19.46 -17.56 -38.76
C ARG A 397 -20.47 -18.54 -39.36
N GLU A 398 -20.02 -19.38 -40.29
CA GLU A 398 -20.89 -20.37 -40.91
C GLU A 398 -21.35 -21.43 -39.89
N GLY A 399 -22.64 -21.76 -39.89
CA GLY A 399 -23.24 -22.73 -38.95
C GLY A 399 -23.36 -22.25 -37.49
N GLU A 400 -23.02 -20.99 -37.19
CA GLU A 400 -22.96 -20.43 -35.84
C GLU A 400 -24.34 -20.16 -35.22
N THR A 401 -24.57 -20.61 -33.98
CA THR A 401 -25.79 -20.26 -33.23
C THR A 401 -25.62 -18.97 -32.41
N GLU A 402 -26.73 -18.36 -32.00
CA GLU A 402 -26.72 -17.24 -31.04
C GLU A 402 -26.03 -17.59 -29.71
N MET A 403 -26.08 -18.87 -29.29
CA MET A 403 -25.38 -19.33 -28.10
C MET A 403 -23.86 -19.34 -28.34
N ASP A 404 -23.40 -19.82 -29.49
CA ASP A 404 -21.97 -19.83 -29.85
C ASP A 404 -21.40 -18.40 -29.94
N ARG A 405 -22.18 -17.45 -30.51
CA ARG A 405 -21.86 -16.01 -30.50
C ARG A 405 -21.67 -15.48 -29.08
N MET A 406 -22.57 -15.83 -28.16
CA MET A 406 -22.45 -15.42 -26.76
C MET A 406 -21.27 -16.09 -26.05
N ILE A 407 -21.03 -17.39 -26.27
CA ILE A 407 -19.93 -18.17 -25.68
C ILE A 407 -18.57 -17.55 -26.05
N ARG A 408 -18.37 -17.19 -27.32
CA ARG A 408 -17.12 -16.56 -27.77
C ARG A 408 -17.06 -15.05 -27.53
N GLY A 409 -18.08 -14.44 -26.94
CA GLY A 409 -18.05 -13.02 -26.57
C GLY A 409 -18.49 -12.00 -27.63
N ALA A 410 -19.04 -12.46 -28.77
CA ALA A 410 -19.60 -11.61 -29.82
C ALA A 410 -21.01 -11.11 -29.48
N TYR A 411 -21.15 -10.44 -28.32
CA TYR A 411 -22.39 -9.87 -27.81
C TYR A 411 -22.26 -8.40 -27.41
N THR A 412 -23.37 -7.66 -27.34
CA THR A 412 -23.43 -6.28 -26.83
C THR A 412 -24.06 -6.21 -25.43
N GLY A 413 -23.71 -5.19 -24.65
CA GLY A 413 -24.15 -5.05 -23.25
C GLY A 413 -23.53 -6.08 -22.30
N ARG A 414 -24.28 -6.51 -21.28
CA ARG A 414 -23.83 -7.50 -20.27
C ARG A 414 -24.59 -8.81 -20.38
N LEU A 415 -23.92 -9.94 -20.13
CA LEU A 415 -24.57 -11.24 -20.02
C LEU A 415 -25.29 -11.37 -18.67
N TYR A 416 -26.37 -12.15 -18.68
CA TYR A 416 -27.15 -12.53 -17.50
C TYR A 416 -27.72 -13.95 -17.71
N PRO A 417 -28.00 -14.72 -16.65
CA PRO A 417 -28.59 -16.05 -16.77
C PRO A 417 -29.91 -16.02 -17.56
N GLY A 418 -30.05 -16.94 -18.53
CA GLY A 418 -31.25 -17.01 -19.39
C GLY A 418 -31.26 -16.06 -20.60
N ARG A 419 -30.18 -15.33 -20.88
CA ARG A 419 -30.05 -14.56 -22.12
C ARG A 419 -29.99 -15.48 -23.35
N THR A 420 -30.74 -15.15 -24.41
CA THR A 420 -30.90 -15.97 -25.63
C THR A 420 -30.47 -15.26 -26.93
N ARG A 421 -30.03 -14.00 -26.86
CA ARG A 421 -29.63 -13.19 -28.02
C ARG A 421 -28.35 -12.40 -27.73
N SER A 422 -27.47 -12.33 -28.72
CA SER A 422 -26.18 -11.63 -28.72
C SER A 422 -26.32 -10.10 -28.78
N GLY A 423 -27.33 -9.57 -29.49
CA GLY A 423 -27.66 -8.13 -29.54
C GLY A 423 -28.39 -7.60 -28.29
N MET A 424 -28.61 -6.29 -28.23
CA MET A 424 -29.50 -5.66 -27.24
C MET A 424 -30.96 -5.71 -27.70
N ILE A 425 -31.90 -5.73 -26.75
CA ILE A 425 -33.33 -5.61 -27.07
C ILE A 425 -33.58 -4.18 -27.57
N GLY A 426 -33.81 -4.02 -28.87
CA GLY A 426 -34.05 -2.72 -29.53
C GLY A 426 -32.94 -2.26 -30.48
N SER A 427 -31.79 -2.91 -30.54
CA SER A 427 -30.84 -2.73 -31.66
C SER A 427 -31.26 -3.59 -32.85
N ALA A 428 -31.16 -3.05 -34.07
CA ALA A 428 -31.50 -3.75 -35.31
C ALA A 428 -30.74 -5.08 -35.48
N THR A 429 -31.26 -5.93 -36.37
CA THR A 429 -30.72 -7.24 -36.70
C THR A 429 -29.24 -7.20 -37.12
N PRO A 430 -28.43 -8.24 -36.83
CA PRO A 430 -27.01 -8.26 -37.21
C PRO A 430 -26.75 -8.04 -38.72
N ALA A 431 -27.74 -8.36 -39.57
CA ALA A 431 -27.68 -8.12 -41.02
C ALA A 431 -27.64 -6.62 -41.39
N ASP A 432 -28.19 -5.73 -40.57
CA ASP A 432 -28.21 -4.27 -40.79
C ASP A 432 -26.96 -3.56 -40.20
N VAL A 433 -26.09 -4.29 -39.50
CA VAL A 433 -24.83 -3.75 -38.94
C VAL A 433 -23.63 -4.01 -39.87
N GLY A 434 -23.87 -4.62 -41.04
CA GLY A 434 -22.92 -4.61 -42.15
C GLY A 434 -22.72 -3.17 -42.63
N ALA A 435 -21.48 -2.67 -42.55
CA ALA A 435 -21.05 -1.34 -43.00
C ALA A 435 -21.59 -0.12 -42.22
N SER A 436 -21.95 -0.26 -40.94
CA SER A 436 -21.85 0.88 -40.02
C SER A 436 -20.42 0.99 -39.51
N ASN A 437 -19.57 1.72 -40.26
CA ASN A 437 -18.33 2.24 -39.71
C ASN A 437 -18.68 3.22 -38.58
N THR A 438 -18.68 2.75 -37.33
CA THR A 438 -18.72 3.64 -36.15
C THR A 438 -17.34 4.25 -35.89
N SER A 439 -16.74 4.82 -36.94
CA SER A 439 -15.68 5.81 -36.80
C SER A 439 -16.27 7.06 -36.13
N GLY A 440 -15.85 7.36 -34.90
CA GLY A 440 -16.10 8.64 -34.26
C GLY A 440 -17.40 8.80 -33.44
N GLN A 441 -17.38 8.29 -32.21
CA GLN A 441 -18.04 8.94 -31.06
C GLN A 441 -17.05 9.21 -29.91
N GLY A 442 -15.75 9.18 -30.22
CA GLY A 442 -14.62 9.47 -29.34
C GLY A 442 -13.36 9.72 -30.17
N GLY A 443 -12.36 10.37 -29.58
CA GLY A 443 -11.05 10.57 -30.20
C GLY A 443 -10.17 9.31 -30.17
N PRO A 444 -8.90 9.39 -30.63
CA PRO A 444 -8.01 8.24 -30.68
C PRO A 444 -7.77 7.64 -29.28
N PRO A 445 -7.87 6.29 -29.11
CA PRO A 445 -7.66 5.63 -27.84
C PRO A 445 -6.19 5.72 -27.40
N LEU A 446 -5.95 5.53 -26.10
CA LEU A 446 -4.61 5.38 -25.55
C LEU A 446 -4.13 3.93 -25.79
N VAL A 447 -3.04 3.76 -26.53
CA VAL A 447 -2.56 2.44 -26.97
C VAL A 447 -1.17 2.13 -26.42
N ARG A 448 -0.99 0.90 -25.94
CA ARG A 448 0.29 0.37 -25.45
C ARG A 448 0.62 -0.93 -26.18
N ILE A 449 1.73 -0.93 -26.93
CA ILE A 449 2.27 -2.16 -27.51
C ILE A 449 3.28 -2.78 -26.56
N HIS A 450 2.84 -3.84 -25.89
CA HIS A 450 3.58 -4.55 -24.85
C HIS A 450 4.13 -5.87 -25.39
N SER A 451 5.39 -6.18 -25.07
CA SER A 451 6.01 -7.47 -25.37
C SER A 451 6.06 -8.27 -24.08
N GLU A 452 5.51 -9.49 -24.10
CA GLU A 452 5.53 -10.46 -22.99
C GLU A 452 6.89 -10.49 -22.28
N CYS A 453 6.87 -10.38 -20.95
CA CYS A 453 8.04 -10.47 -20.09
C CYS A 453 7.67 -11.21 -18.81
N TYR A 454 7.61 -12.54 -18.88
CA TYR A 454 7.20 -13.43 -17.79
C TYR A 454 7.95 -13.14 -16.48
N THR A 455 9.26 -12.90 -16.58
CA THR A 455 10.10 -12.61 -15.41
C THR A 455 9.70 -11.30 -14.71
N GLY A 456 9.38 -10.23 -15.45
CA GLY A 456 8.99 -8.94 -14.87
C GLY A 456 7.53 -8.88 -14.45
N GLU A 457 6.63 -9.52 -15.18
CA GLU A 457 5.18 -9.42 -14.99
C GLU A 457 4.63 -10.45 -14.00
N THR A 458 5.16 -11.67 -14.03
CA THR A 458 4.68 -12.80 -13.21
C THR A 458 5.62 -13.13 -12.05
N ALA A 459 6.94 -13.10 -12.29
CA ALA A 459 7.94 -13.47 -11.28
C ALA A 459 8.57 -12.28 -10.52
N TRP A 460 8.01 -11.07 -10.66
CA TRP A 460 8.44 -9.84 -9.96
C TRP A 460 9.94 -9.52 -10.06
N SER A 461 10.56 -9.83 -11.21
CA SER A 461 12.00 -9.71 -11.40
C SER A 461 12.48 -8.26 -11.34
N ALA A 462 13.33 -7.96 -10.36
CA ALA A 462 14.02 -6.70 -10.22
C ALA A 462 15.17 -6.47 -11.22
N ARG A 463 15.17 -7.17 -12.38
CA ARG A 463 16.10 -6.95 -13.51
C ARG A 463 15.48 -6.14 -14.66
N CYS A 464 14.18 -5.88 -14.64
CA CYS A 464 13.50 -5.12 -15.70
C CYS A 464 12.25 -4.39 -15.20
N ASP A 465 11.87 -3.36 -15.95
CA ASP A 465 10.72 -2.46 -15.73
C ASP A 465 9.40 -2.97 -16.35
N CYS A 466 9.38 -4.16 -16.95
CA CYS A 466 8.26 -4.59 -17.79
C CYS A 466 6.94 -4.75 -17.03
N GLY A 467 6.97 -5.29 -15.80
CA GLY A 467 5.77 -5.46 -14.98
C GLY A 467 5.16 -4.11 -14.59
N GLU A 468 5.99 -3.16 -14.13
CA GLU A 468 5.54 -1.81 -13.76
C GLU A 468 5.01 -1.02 -14.97
N GLN A 469 5.56 -1.23 -16.17
CA GLN A 469 5.04 -0.63 -17.40
C GLN A 469 3.68 -1.21 -17.82
N LEU A 470 3.41 -2.48 -17.53
CA LEU A 470 2.11 -3.09 -17.79
C LEU A 470 1.06 -2.58 -16.79
N ASP A 471 1.40 -2.59 -15.49
CA ASP A 471 0.53 -2.12 -14.40
C ASP A 471 0.21 -0.61 -14.56
N GLU A 472 1.20 0.24 -14.91
CA GLU A 472 0.96 1.68 -15.14
C GLU A 472 0.18 1.96 -16.43
N ALA A 473 0.39 1.20 -17.51
CA ALA A 473 -0.42 1.33 -18.72
C ALA A 473 -1.90 1.00 -18.45
N ALA A 474 -2.16 -0.08 -17.71
CA ALA A 474 -3.50 -0.45 -17.28
C ALA A 474 -4.13 0.60 -16.35
N ARG A 475 -3.35 1.20 -15.44
CA ARG A 475 -3.81 2.30 -14.57
C ARG A 475 -4.20 3.53 -15.38
N LEU A 476 -3.34 3.99 -16.28
CA LEU A 476 -3.59 5.16 -17.13
C LEU A 476 -4.86 4.99 -17.98
N MET A 477 -5.02 3.83 -18.64
CA MET A 477 -6.21 3.52 -19.44
C MET A 477 -7.49 3.32 -18.60
N SER A 478 -7.36 3.19 -17.28
CA SER A 478 -8.48 3.08 -16.34
C SER A 478 -8.90 4.42 -15.72
N LEU A 479 -8.21 5.52 -16.02
CA LEU A 479 -8.51 6.84 -15.46
C LEU A 479 -9.82 7.41 -16.05
N PRO A 480 -10.66 8.12 -15.24
CA PRO A 480 -11.86 8.80 -15.74
C PRO A 480 -11.60 9.87 -16.81
N SER A 481 -10.36 10.35 -16.94
CA SER A 481 -9.93 11.28 -18.00
C SER A 481 -9.80 10.61 -19.38
N GLU A 482 -9.57 9.30 -19.45
CA GLU A 482 -9.39 8.56 -20.70
C GLU A 482 -10.74 8.10 -21.30
N GLN A 483 -11.58 9.07 -21.61
CA GLN A 483 -12.95 8.85 -22.15
C GLN A 483 -12.98 8.09 -23.48
N ASN A 484 -11.90 8.18 -24.27
CA ASN A 484 -11.75 7.46 -25.54
C ASN A 484 -11.51 5.95 -25.36
N GLY A 485 -11.24 5.49 -24.14
CA GLY A 485 -10.82 4.12 -23.85
C GLY A 485 -9.33 3.88 -24.15
N GLY A 486 -8.91 2.63 -23.94
CA GLY A 486 -7.51 2.23 -24.11
C GLY A 486 -7.31 0.79 -24.51
N ILE A 487 -6.17 0.49 -25.13
CA ILE A 487 -5.82 -0.82 -25.69
C ILE A 487 -4.38 -1.18 -25.35
N ILE A 488 -4.16 -2.27 -24.62
CA ILE A 488 -2.85 -2.91 -24.49
C ILE A 488 -2.80 -4.10 -25.44
N ILE A 489 -2.04 -3.99 -26.53
CA ILE A 489 -1.71 -5.13 -27.37
C ILE A 489 -0.54 -5.86 -26.70
N TYR A 490 -0.81 -7.07 -26.23
CA TYR A 490 0.13 -7.94 -25.53
C TYR A 490 0.60 -9.04 -26.50
N LEU A 491 1.80 -8.84 -27.05
CA LEU A 491 2.42 -9.74 -28.03
C LEU A 491 3.32 -10.76 -27.31
N ARG A 492 3.11 -12.05 -27.57
CA ARG A 492 3.87 -13.17 -26.98
C ARG A 492 5.22 -13.40 -27.67
N GLN A 493 6.08 -12.40 -27.52
CA GLN A 493 7.43 -12.32 -28.09
C GLN A 493 8.48 -12.05 -27.00
N GLU A 494 8.46 -12.91 -25.97
CA GLU A 494 9.42 -12.94 -24.87
C GLU A 494 10.89 -12.90 -25.34
N GLY A 495 11.74 -12.28 -24.53
CA GLY A 495 13.18 -12.16 -24.77
C GLY A 495 13.55 -11.19 -25.88
N ARG A 496 12.60 -10.40 -26.41
CA ARG A 496 12.72 -9.70 -27.70
C ARG A 496 12.66 -10.64 -28.91
N GLY A 497 11.86 -11.70 -28.81
CA GLY A 497 11.64 -12.68 -29.88
C GLY A 497 12.50 -13.95 -29.77
N ILE A 498 13.53 -13.97 -28.92
CA ILE A 498 14.41 -15.15 -28.71
C ILE A 498 13.80 -16.20 -27.75
N GLY A 499 12.73 -15.84 -27.03
CA GLY A 499 12.06 -16.72 -26.07
C GLY A 499 12.68 -16.73 -24.66
N LEU A 500 11.96 -17.39 -23.73
CA LEU A 500 12.30 -17.37 -22.30
C LEU A 500 13.61 -18.12 -21.98
N GLY A 501 13.85 -19.28 -22.59
CA GLY A 501 15.04 -20.09 -22.31
C GLY A 501 16.34 -19.36 -22.65
N GLU A 502 16.40 -18.71 -23.81
CA GLU A 502 17.56 -17.93 -24.25
C GLU A 502 17.73 -16.65 -23.42
N LYS A 503 16.64 -16.00 -23.02
CA LYS A 503 16.67 -14.88 -22.06
C LYS A 503 17.26 -15.28 -20.71
N LEU A 504 16.94 -16.47 -20.19
CA LEU A 504 17.53 -16.97 -18.94
C LEU A 504 19.02 -17.31 -19.10
N LYS A 505 19.45 -17.84 -20.26
CA LYS A 505 20.89 -17.98 -20.56
C LYS A 505 21.59 -16.62 -20.60
N ALA A 506 20.97 -15.61 -21.22
CA ALA A 506 21.52 -14.26 -21.28
C ALA A 506 21.62 -13.60 -19.88
N TYR A 507 20.69 -13.92 -18.97
CA TYR A 507 20.76 -13.53 -17.56
C TYR A 507 21.95 -14.19 -16.85
N ASN A 508 22.20 -15.48 -17.05
CA ASN A 508 23.37 -16.16 -16.46
C ASN A 508 24.70 -15.54 -16.97
N LEU A 509 24.78 -15.17 -18.26
CA LEU A 509 25.96 -14.48 -18.82
C LEU A 509 26.12 -13.06 -18.23
N GLN A 510 25.03 -12.36 -17.95
CA GLN A 510 25.08 -11.05 -17.26
C GLN A 510 25.54 -11.19 -15.81
N ASP A 511 25.13 -12.24 -15.10
CA ASP A 511 25.61 -12.55 -13.75
C ASP A 511 27.09 -12.97 -13.73
N LEU A 512 27.61 -13.47 -14.86
CA LEU A 512 29.04 -13.71 -15.10
C LEU A 512 29.82 -12.47 -15.57
N GLY A 513 29.15 -11.31 -15.71
CA GLY A 513 29.77 -10.01 -15.99
C GLY A 513 29.64 -9.49 -17.43
N SER A 514 29.03 -10.24 -18.35
CA SER A 514 28.80 -9.75 -19.72
C SER A 514 27.71 -8.69 -19.79
N ASP A 515 27.84 -7.69 -20.66
CA ASP A 515 26.75 -6.71 -20.85
C ASP A 515 25.57 -7.29 -21.66
N THR A 516 24.42 -6.61 -21.67
CA THR A 516 23.21 -7.12 -22.36
C THR A 516 23.39 -7.32 -23.87
N VAL A 517 24.27 -6.57 -24.53
CA VAL A 517 24.57 -6.74 -25.96
C VAL A 517 25.55 -7.90 -26.15
N GLU A 518 26.62 -7.94 -25.35
CA GLU A 518 27.61 -9.00 -25.34
C GLU A 518 26.99 -10.38 -25.07
N ALA A 519 26.12 -10.50 -24.07
CA ALA A 519 25.39 -11.72 -23.75
C ALA A 519 24.54 -12.23 -24.92
N ASN A 520 23.93 -11.33 -25.71
CA ASN A 520 23.18 -11.72 -26.91
C ASN A 520 24.13 -12.15 -28.06
N LEU A 521 25.27 -11.46 -28.24
CA LEU A 521 26.28 -11.84 -29.24
C LEU A 521 26.92 -13.21 -28.94
N LEU A 522 27.22 -13.49 -27.67
CA LEU A 522 27.73 -14.79 -27.20
C LEU A 522 26.72 -15.93 -27.48
N LEU A 523 25.43 -15.65 -27.34
CA LEU A 523 24.34 -16.58 -27.69
C LEU A 523 23.97 -16.57 -29.18
N ARG A 524 24.67 -15.77 -30.01
CA ARG A 524 24.44 -15.60 -31.46
C ARG A 524 23.05 -15.06 -31.84
N HIS A 525 22.40 -14.35 -30.92
CA HIS A 525 21.09 -13.73 -31.15
C HIS A 525 21.21 -12.29 -31.65
N PRO A 526 20.28 -11.80 -32.49
CA PRO A 526 20.19 -10.38 -32.81
C PRO A 526 19.75 -9.55 -31.58
N ALA A 527 20.16 -8.29 -31.51
CA ALA A 527 19.84 -7.40 -30.38
C ALA A 527 18.33 -7.08 -30.23
N ASP A 528 17.56 -7.29 -31.30
CA ASP A 528 16.10 -7.26 -31.31
C ASP A 528 15.58 -8.10 -32.49
N ALA A 529 14.79 -9.14 -32.23
CA ALA A 529 14.16 -9.98 -33.25
C ALA A 529 12.66 -9.68 -33.44
N ARG A 530 12.13 -8.67 -32.74
CA ARG A 530 10.68 -8.41 -32.70
C ARG A 530 10.14 -7.88 -34.02
N SER A 531 8.91 -8.27 -34.32
CA SER A 531 8.06 -7.65 -35.33
C SER A 531 6.86 -6.98 -34.65
N TYR A 532 6.38 -5.90 -35.25
CA TYR A 532 5.25 -5.13 -34.75
C TYR A 532 4.04 -5.13 -35.71
N GLY A 533 4.14 -5.71 -36.91
CA GLY A 533 3.02 -5.80 -37.86
C GLY A 533 1.80 -6.56 -37.31
N LEU A 534 2.01 -7.52 -36.40
CA LEU A 534 0.91 -8.18 -35.67
C LEU A 534 0.12 -7.18 -34.80
N ALA A 535 0.78 -6.20 -34.17
CA ALA A 535 0.08 -5.17 -33.44
C ALA A 535 -0.68 -4.22 -34.35
N THR A 536 -0.11 -3.83 -35.50
CA THR A 536 -0.79 -3.01 -36.50
C THR A 536 -2.06 -3.71 -36.99
N ALA A 537 -1.98 -5.00 -37.36
CA ALA A 537 -3.12 -5.80 -37.78
C ALA A 537 -4.20 -5.95 -36.69
N MET A 538 -3.81 -6.18 -35.43
CA MET A 538 -4.76 -6.26 -34.30
C MET A 538 -5.46 -4.92 -34.02
N LEU A 539 -4.79 -3.77 -34.22
CA LEU A 539 -5.41 -2.44 -34.05
C LEU A 539 -6.43 -2.14 -35.15
N LEU A 540 -6.13 -2.50 -36.39
CA LEU A 540 -7.05 -2.39 -37.52
C LEU A 540 -8.30 -3.25 -37.31
N ASP A 541 -8.14 -4.51 -36.85
CA ASP A 541 -9.27 -5.37 -36.52
C ASP A 541 -10.11 -4.84 -35.34
N LEU A 542 -9.51 -4.09 -34.41
CA LEU A 542 -10.23 -3.36 -33.35
C LEU A 542 -10.88 -2.04 -33.84
N GLY A 543 -10.83 -1.75 -35.15
CA GLY A 543 -11.42 -0.56 -35.76
C GLY A 543 -10.65 0.74 -35.51
N HIS A 544 -9.34 0.67 -35.23
CA HIS A 544 -8.51 1.83 -34.90
C HIS A 544 -7.30 1.99 -35.83
N ASP A 545 -7.46 2.88 -36.80
CA ASP A 545 -6.41 3.42 -37.68
C ASP A 545 -5.70 4.66 -37.08
N GLU A 546 -6.26 5.31 -36.05
CA GLU A 546 -5.65 6.45 -35.36
C GLU A 546 -5.46 6.19 -33.85
N VAL A 547 -4.24 6.39 -33.33
CA VAL A 547 -3.90 6.02 -31.94
C VAL A 547 -2.97 7.02 -31.23
N ARG A 548 -3.13 7.17 -29.91
CA ARG A 548 -2.15 7.85 -29.03
C ARG A 548 -1.24 6.79 -28.41
N LEU A 549 0.04 6.75 -28.77
CA LEU A 549 0.95 5.64 -28.44
C LEU A 549 1.76 5.88 -27.15
N LEU A 550 1.59 5.02 -26.15
CA LEU A 550 2.28 5.05 -24.86
C LEU A 550 3.69 4.42 -24.93
N THR A 551 4.69 5.22 -25.33
CA THR A 551 6.08 4.77 -25.57
C THR A 551 7.15 5.84 -25.32
N ASN A 552 8.32 5.39 -24.84
CA ASN A 552 9.57 6.16 -24.79
C ASN A 552 10.61 5.67 -25.81
N ASN A 553 10.30 4.59 -26.55
CA ASN A 553 11.08 4.18 -27.71
C ASN A 553 10.49 4.88 -28.94
N PRO A 554 11.25 5.76 -29.63
CA PRO A 554 10.76 6.49 -30.80
C PRO A 554 10.79 5.65 -32.09
N ASP A 555 11.56 4.54 -32.13
CA ASP A 555 11.57 3.60 -33.26
C ASP A 555 10.28 2.76 -33.28
N LYS A 556 9.69 2.49 -32.11
CA LYS A 556 8.37 1.82 -31.97
C LYS A 556 7.25 2.56 -32.68
N ILE A 557 7.35 3.88 -32.86
CA ILE A 557 6.30 4.69 -33.52
C ILE A 557 6.14 4.21 -34.97
N ARG A 558 7.20 4.35 -35.77
CA ARG A 558 7.22 3.87 -37.17
C ARG A 558 6.96 2.37 -37.28
N ALA A 559 7.38 1.57 -36.30
CA ALA A 559 7.16 0.14 -36.31
C ALA A 559 5.68 -0.27 -36.13
N VAL A 560 4.90 0.56 -35.43
CA VAL A 560 3.46 0.37 -35.22
C VAL A 560 2.65 0.99 -36.36
N GLU A 561 3.13 2.09 -36.95
CA GLU A 561 2.46 2.70 -38.11
C GLU A 561 2.38 1.73 -39.29
N GLY A 562 3.40 0.89 -39.48
CA GLY A 562 3.47 -0.10 -40.56
C GLY A 562 4.16 0.43 -41.82
N HIS A 563 4.19 -0.36 -42.89
CA HIS A 563 4.91 0.01 -44.12
C HIS A 563 4.19 1.11 -44.89
N ASN A 564 2.86 1.02 -44.99
CA ASN A 564 2.03 1.96 -45.71
C ASN A 564 1.35 3.00 -44.79
N ARG A 565 1.75 3.05 -43.51
CA ARG A 565 1.10 3.83 -42.44
C ARG A 565 -0.36 3.42 -42.23
N GLU A 566 -0.56 2.11 -42.20
CA GLU A 566 -1.86 1.49 -41.98
C GLU A 566 -2.48 1.91 -40.63
N VAL A 567 -1.64 2.22 -39.63
CA VAL A 567 -2.03 2.95 -38.42
C VAL A 567 -1.28 4.28 -38.35
N ARG A 568 -1.93 5.34 -37.88
CA ARG A 568 -1.35 6.67 -37.68
C ARG A 568 -1.23 6.98 -36.19
N VAL A 569 0.00 7.21 -35.73
CA VAL A 569 0.25 7.65 -34.35
C VAL A 569 0.09 9.16 -34.29
N THR A 570 -0.99 9.65 -33.68
CA THR A 570 -1.31 11.09 -33.61
C THR A 570 -0.56 11.79 -32.48
N GLU A 571 -0.40 11.11 -31.35
CA GLU A 571 0.40 11.59 -30.22
C GLU A 571 1.28 10.48 -29.64
N ARG A 572 2.47 10.85 -29.17
CA ARG A 572 3.32 10.01 -28.31
C ARG A 572 3.08 10.40 -26.86
N VAL A 573 2.56 9.47 -26.08
CA VAL A 573 2.40 9.62 -24.62
C VAL A 573 3.61 9.01 -23.93
N ALA A 574 4.21 9.71 -22.96
CA ALA A 574 5.38 9.22 -22.25
C ALA A 574 5.02 8.06 -21.30
N MET A 575 5.66 6.90 -21.48
CA MET A 575 5.51 5.73 -20.60
C MET A 575 6.44 5.87 -19.39
N VAL A 576 6.00 6.57 -18.35
CA VAL A 576 6.79 6.72 -17.11
C VAL A 576 6.11 5.94 -15.98
N PRO A 577 6.60 4.73 -15.63
CA PRO A 577 6.17 4.00 -14.43
C PRO A 577 6.13 4.88 -13.18
N LEU A 578 5.14 4.65 -12.31
CA LEU A 578 5.03 5.37 -11.02
C LEU A 578 6.30 5.25 -10.18
N SER A 579 6.97 4.11 -10.27
CA SER A 579 8.24 3.82 -9.61
C SER A 579 9.36 4.81 -9.92
N TRP A 580 9.31 5.46 -11.09
CA TRP A 580 10.30 6.43 -11.52
C TRP A 580 9.95 7.87 -11.10
N LYS A 581 8.73 8.10 -10.57
CA LYS A 581 8.24 9.44 -10.18
C LYS A 581 8.38 9.74 -8.68
N GLY A 582 8.68 8.77 -7.83
CA GLY A 582 8.83 8.99 -6.39
C GLY A 582 8.53 7.77 -5.51
N LYS A 583 8.37 8.03 -4.20
CA LYS A 583 8.22 7.01 -3.13
C LYS A 583 7.13 5.97 -3.46
N GLY A 584 7.55 4.76 -3.84
CA GLY A 584 6.67 3.64 -4.16
C GLY A 584 7.25 2.62 -5.14
N GLY A 585 8.24 3.01 -5.94
CA GLY A 585 8.97 2.10 -6.83
C GLY A 585 10.00 1.22 -6.14
N PHE A 586 10.29 0.05 -6.72
CA PHE A 586 11.50 -0.67 -6.36
C PHE A 586 12.70 -0.06 -7.08
N ARG A 587 13.80 0.21 -6.36
CA ARG A 587 15.09 0.58 -6.93
C ARG A 587 16.05 -0.59 -6.78
N SER A 588 16.73 -0.97 -7.86
CA SER A 588 17.74 -2.04 -7.89
C SER A 588 18.87 -1.64 -8.83
N ARG A 589 20.10 -2.07 -8.53
CA ARG A 589 21.28 -1.79 -9.37
C ARG A 589 21.12 -2.42 -10.77
N GLU A 590 20.41 -3.53 -10.82
CA GLU A 590 20.08 -4.30 -12.01
C GLU A 590 19.11 -3.54 -12.93
N VAL A 591 18.06 -2.90 -12.38
CA VAL A 591 17.19 -2.01 -13.18
C VAL A 591 17.95 -0.76 -13.62
N GLU A 592 18.76 -0.14 -12.76
CA GLU A 592 19.55 1.04 -13.12
C GLU A 592 20.51 0.75 -14.30
N GLY A 593 21.25 -0.37 -14.26
CA GLY A 593 22.10 -0.80 -15.36
C GLY A 593 21.33 -1.13 -16.65
N TYR A 594 20.16 -1.76 -16.53
CA TYR A 594 19.27 -2.06 -17.65
C TYR A 594 18.67 -0.79 -18.29
N LEU A 595 18.26 0.20 -17.49
CA LEU A 595 17.75 1.48 -17.98
C LEU A 595 18.86 2.30 -18.64
N LYS A 596 20.05 2.37 -18.03
CA LYS A 596 21.24 2.98 -18.63
C LYS A 596 21.52 2.41 -20.02
N THR A 597 21.48 1.09 -20.16
CA THR A 597 21.65 0.38 -21.44
C THR A 597 20.57 0.74 -22.47
N LYS A 598 19.30 0.92 -22.06
CA LYS A 598 18.22 1.39 -22.96
C LYS A 598 18.46 2.81 -23.49
N ILE A 599 19.01 3.70 -22.67
CA ILE A 599 19.28 5.09 -23.05
C ILE A 599 20.50 5.13 -23.97
N GLU A 600 21.67 4.74 -23.45
CA GLU A 600 22.97 4.93 -24.10
C GLU A 600 23.13 4.10 -25.38
N LYS A 601 22.71 2.82 -25.35
CA LYS A 601 22.92 1.89 -26.48
C LYS A 601 21.69 1.73 -27.38
N MET A 602 20.49 2.03 -26.88
CA MET A 602 19.24 1.76 -27.60
C MET A 602 18.40 3.01 -27.95
N GLY A 603 18.82 4.22 -27.54
CA GLY A 603 18.20 5.47 -28.00
C GLY A 603 16.81 5.74 -27.43
N HIS A 604 16.49 5.20 -26.25
CA HIS A 604 15.24 5.52 -25.57
C HIS A 604 15.24 6.97 -25.05
N MET A 605 14.13 7.68 -25.28
CA MET A 605 13.93 9.06 -24.81
C MET A 605 13.51 9.06 -23.34
N LEU A 606 14.49 9.02 -22.44
CA LEU A 606 14.31 9.08 -20.99
C LEU A 606 15.15 10.23 -20.43
N ASP A 607 14.56 11.01 -19.54
CA ASP A 607 15.28 12.00 -18.73
C ASP A 607 15.65 11.37 -17.38
N MET A 608 16.94 11.30 -17.07
CA MET A 608 17.45 10.78 -15.80
C MET A 608 17.51 11.86 -14.70
N GLY A 609 17.27 13.13 -15.04
CA GLY A 609 17.44 14.28 -14.14
C GLY A 609 16.48 14.35 -12.94
N GLY A 610 15.49 13.46 -12.85
CA GLY A 610 14.55 13.36 -11.73
C GLY A 610 14.80 12.21 -10.75
N LEU A 611 15.91 11.47 -10.88
CA LEU A 611 16.18 10.26 -10.07
C LEU A 611 17.09 10.48 -8.84
N HIS A 612 17.66 11.68 -8.67
CA HIS A 612 18.47 12.08 -7.52
C HIS A 612 17.61 12.40 -6.28
#